data_AF-A0A0D4CK55-F1
#
_entry.id   AF-A0A0D4CK55-F1
#
_cell.length_a   1.000
_cell.length_b   1.000
_cell.length_c   1.000
_cell.angle_alpha   90.00
_cell.angle_beta   90.00
_cell.angle_gamma   90.00
#
_symmetry.space_group_name_H-M   'P 1'
#
loop_
_entity.id
_entity.type
_entity.pdbx_description
1 polymer ?
#
loop_
_entity_poly.entity_id
_entity_poly.type
_entity_poly.pdbx_seq_one_letter_code
_entity_poly.pdbx_strand_id
1 'polypeptide(L)'
;MATGAVKGINQNVNNQRTIDNIMGSLNRVMIILIGLAALLALVVIYNLSNINIEERMRELSTIKVLGFYDQEVTLYIYRETVILSVIGILLGYLVGIGLHRFIILSLPPANAMFDPTMTLTNFIVSALIPAVITAGVAMAMHRKIRSVDMLDALSSVD
;
A
#
# COMPACT_ATOMS: atom_id res chain seq x y z
N MET A 1 33.47 43.52 16.90
CA MET A 1 33.71 42.05 16.86
C MET A 1 32.45 41.24 17.17
N ALA A 2 31.55 41.68 18.07
CA ALA A 2 30.32 40.97 18.42
C ALA A 2 29.27 40.83 17.27
N THR A 3 29.20 41.78 16.34
CA THR A 3 28.22 41.79 15.25
C THR A 3 28.46 40.72 14.17
N GLY A 4 29.70 40.28 13.96
CA GLY A 4 30.03 39.20 13.02
C GLY A 4 29.59 37.81 13.51
N ALA A 5 29.73 37.56 14.82
CA ALA A 5 29.27 36.32 15.46
C ALA A 5 27.74 36.20 15.42
N VAL A 6 27.02 37.30 15.70
CA VAL A 6 25.56 37.36 15.61
C VAL A 6 25.08 37.16 14.17
N LYS A 7 25.79 37.67 13.16
CA LYS A 7 25.47 37.46 11.74
C LYS A 7 25.65 35.99 11.32
N GLY A 8 26.71 35.32 11.78
CA GLY A 8 26.95 33.90 11.52
C GLY A 8 25.90 32.98 12.15
N ILE A 9 25.47 33.28 13.38
CA ILE A 9 24.39 32.53 14.05
C ILE A 9 23.06 32.73 13.31
N ASN A 10 22.72 33.97 12.92
CA ASN A 10 21.50 34.24 12.16
C ASN A 10 21.49 33.55 10.78
N GLN A 11 22.64 33.43 10.12
CA GLN A 11 22.75 32.73 8.85
C GLN A 11 22.58 31.21 8.99
N ASN A 12 23.18 30.60 10.01
CA ASN A 12 22.97 29.17 10.30
C ASN A 12 21.52 28.87 10.71
N VAL A 13 20.90 29.74 11.51
CA VAL A 13 19.48 29.61 11.89
C VAL A 13 18.56 29.77 10.68
N ASN A 14 18.86 30.70 9.77
CA ASN A 14 18.08 30.86 8.54
C ASN A 14 18.26 29.67 7.57
N ASN A 15 19.47 29.10 7.49
CA ASN A 15 19.71 27.88 6.72
C ASN A 15 18.93 26.69 7.30
N GLN A 16 18.98 26.48 8.62
CA GLN A 16 18.19 25.43 9.30
C GLN A 16 16.69 25.61 9.04
N ARG A 17 16.14 26.81 9.26
CA ARG A 17 14.73 27.09 8.96
C ARG A 17 14.36 26.85 7.50
N THR A 18 15.25 27.17 6.57
CA THR A 18 15.01 26.94 5.13
C THR A 18 14.98 25.44 4.82
N ILE A 19 15.91 24.67 5.37
CA ILE A 19 15.92 23.20 5.23
C ILE A 19 14.67 22.60 5.87
N ASP A 20 14.30 23.00 7.08
CA ASP A 20 13.10 22.53 7.77
C ASP A 20 11.81 22.82 6.96
N ASN A 21 11.71 24.02 6.39
CA ASN A 21 10.58 24.40 5.55
C ASN A 21 10.51 23.59 4.24
N ILE A 22 11.65 23.30 3.61
CA ILE A 22 11.72 22.46 2.41
C ILE A 22 11.34 21.02 2.78
N MET A 23 11.93 20.45 3.83
CA MET A 23 11.62 19.10 4.30
C MET A 23 10.14 18.95 4.68
N GLY A 24 9.58 19.92 5.40
CA GLY A 24 8.16 19.94 5.75
C GLY A 24 7.22 20.04 4.54
N SER A 25 7.64 20.76 3.49
CA SER A 25 6.86 20.86 2.25
C SER A 25 6.93 19.56 1.43
N LEU A 26 8.11 18.95 1.32
CA LEU A 26 8.29 17.64 0.69
C LEU A 26 7.48 16.56 1.41
N ASN A 27 7.50 16.54 2.75
CA ASN A 27 6.73 15.59 3.54
C ASN A 27 5.22 15.70 3.26
N ARG A 28 4.68 16.92 3.18
CA ARG A 28 3.27 17.14 2.82
C ARG A 28 2.92 16.60 1.44
N VAL A 29 3.78 16.84 0.45
CA VAL A 29 3.59 16.29 -0.91
C VAL A 29 3.65 14.76 -0.88
N MET A 30 4.61 14.16 -0.16
CA MET A 30 4.72 12.71 -0.04
C MET A 30 3.48 12.07 0.60
N ILE A 31 2.93 12.68 1.65
CA ILE A 31 1.69 12.17 2.28
C ILE A 31 0.52 12.15 1.28
N ILE A 32 0.38 13.20 0.45
CA ILE A 32 -0.65 13.25 -0.60
C ILE A 32 -0.42 12.14 -1.63
N LEU A 33 0.83 11.95 -2.09
CA LEU A 33 1.17 10.91 -3.06
C LEU A 33 0.91 9.50 -2.51
N ILE A 34 1.25 9.25 -1.24
CA ILE A 34 0.95 7.98 -0.55
C ILE A 34 -0.56 7.76 -0.50
N GLY A 35 -1.34 8.80 -0.18
CA GLY A 35 -2.80 8.74 -0.19
C GLY A 35 -3.38 8.39 -1.56
N LEU A 36 -2.89 9.03 -2.63
CA LEU A 36 -3.32 8.73 -4.00
C LEU A 36 -2.93 7.31 -4.43
N ALA A 37 -1.72 6.87 -4.10
CA ALA A 37 -1.28 5.51 -4.39
C ALA A 37 -2.12 4.47 -3.63
N ALA A 38 -2.47 4.72 -2.38
CA ALA A 38 -3.35 3.87 -1.59
C ALA A 38 -4.77 3.77 -2.19
N LEU A 39 -5.33 4.89 -2.64
CA LEU A 39 -6.63 4.90 -3.33
C LEU A 39 -6.58 4.11 -4.63
N LEU A 40 -5.52 4.28 -5.43
CA LEU A 40 -5.33 3.53 -6.67
C LEU A 40 -5.22 2.03 -6.38
N ALA A 41 -4.43 1.64 -5.37
CA ALA A 41 -4.30 0.25 -4.95
C ALA A 41 -5.66 -0.35 -4.54
N LEU A 42 -6.48 0.40 -3.80
CA LEU A 42 -7.83 -0.04 -3.42
C LEU A 42 -8.68 -0.35 -4.66
N VAL A 43 -8.73 0.58 -5.63
CA VAL A 43 -9.52 0.40 -6.85
C VAL A 43 -9.03 -0.80 -7.66
N VAL A 44 -7.72 -0.94 -7.83
CA VAL A 44 -7.11 -2.04 -8.59
C VAL A 44 -7.39 -3.38 -7.91
N ILE A 45 -7.15 -3.50 -6.60
CA ILE A 45 -7.37 -4.75 -5.86
C ILE A 45 -8.86 -5.11 -5.87
N TYR A 46 -9.76 -4.14 -5.66
CA TYR A 46 -11.20 -4.37 -5.73
C TYR A 46 -11.64 -4.92 -7.09
N ASN A 47 -11.21 -4.28 -8.18
CA ASN A 47 -11.56 -4.72 -9.52
C ASN A 47 -10.99 -6.10 -9.83
N LEU A 48 -9.73 -6.36 -9.45
CA LEU A 48 -9.09 -7.65 -9.67
C LEU A 48 -9.78 -8.77 -8.89
N SER A 49 -10.12 -8.53 -7.62
CA SER A 49 -10.89 -9.48 -6.82
C SER A 49 -12.28 -9.71 -7.41
N ASN A 50 -12.92 -8.68 -7.97
CA ASN A 50 -14.21 -8.84 -8.61
C ASN A 50 -14.14 -9.72 -9.86
N ILE A 51 -13.15 -9.48 -10.74
CA ILE A 51 -12.91 -10.29 -11.93
C ILE A 51 -12.62 -11.74 -11.54
N ASN A 52 -11.73 -11.96 -10.56
CA ASN A 52 -11.34 -13.32 -10.13
C ASN A 52 -12.54 -14.13 -9.63
N ILE A 53 -13.50 -13.48 -8.96
CA ILE A 53 -14.75 -14.13 -8.55
C ILE A 53 -15.62 -14.41 -9.76
N GLU A 54 -15.86 -13.43 -10.64
CA GLU A 54 -16.70 -13.57 -11.83
C GLU A 54 -16.24 -14.73 -12.72
N GLU A 55 -14.93 -14.87 -12.93
CA GLU A 55 -14.34 -15.99 -13.69
C GLU A 55 -14.56 -17.35 -12.99
N ARG A 56 -14.55 -17.38 -11.66
CA ARG A 56 -14.70 -18.61 -10.86
C ARG A 56 -16.14 -18.87 -10.40
N MET A 57 -17.12 -18.03 -10.75
CA MET A 57 -18.50 -18.15 -10.27
C MET A 57 -19.08 -19.55 -10.48
N ARG A 58 -18.82 -20.18 -11.62
CA ARG A 58 -19.31 -21.55 -11.91
C ARG A 58 -18.69 -22.61 -11.00
N GLU A 59 -17.41 -22.49 -10.68
CA GLU A 59 -16.73 -23.37 -9.74
C GLU A 59 -17.31 -23.20 -8.33
N LEU A 60 -17.52 -21.94 -7.90
CA LEU A 60 -18.08 -21.61 -6.59
C LEU A 60 -19.54 -22.09 -6.46
N SER A 61 -20.36 -21.95 -7.50
CA SER A 61 -21.73 -22.45 -7.54
C SER A 61 -21.77 -23.98 -7.43
N THR A 62 -20.86 -24.68 -8.10
CA THR A 62 -20.77 -26.15 -8.01
C THR A 62 -20.39 -26.60 -6.60
N ILE A 63 -19.42 -25.93 -5.97
CA ILE A 63 -19.01 -26.20 -4.58
C ILE A 63 -20.17 -25.95 -3.60
N LYS A 64 -20.96 -24.90 -3.80
CA LYS A 64 -22.11 -24.60 -2.93
C LYS A 64 -23.24 -25.61 -3.09
N VAL A 65 -23.50 -26.12 -4.30
CA VAL A 65 -24.48 -27.19 -4.55
C VAL A 65 -24.07 -28.52 -3.87
N LEU A 66 -22.77 -28.76 -3.69
CA LEU A 66 -22.25 -29.89 -2.90
C LEU A 66 -22.41 -29.71 -1.38
N GLY A 67 -22.97 -28.58 -0.92
CA GLY A 67 -23.30 -28.34 0.49
C GLY A 67 -22.23 -27.62 1.30
N PHE A 68 -21.20 -27.06 0.67
CA PHE A 68 -20.17 -26.26 1.34
C PHE A 68 -20.69 -24.89 1.79
N TYR A 69 -20.14 -24.36 2.88
CA TYR A 69 -20.53 -23.06 3.43
C TYR A 69 -19.87 -21.90 2.67
N ASP A 70 -20.57 -20.76 2.56
CA ASP A 70 -20.07 -19.52 1.91
C ASP A 70 -18.72 -19.04 2.47
N GLN A 71 -18.43 -19.34 3.74
CA GLN A 71 -17.18 -19.00 4.41
C GLN A 71 -15.99 -19.83 3.89
N GLU A 72 -16.19 -21.12 3.59
CA GLU A 72 -15.16 -22.01 3.08
C GLU A 72 -14.80 -21.63 1.63
N VAL A 73 -15.82 -21.29 0.85
CA VAL A 73 -15.70 -20.80 -0.52
C VAL A 73 -14.95 -19.46 -0.58
N THR A 74 -15.30 -18.52 0.32
CA THR A 74 -14.59 -17.23 0.40
C THR A 74 -13.14 -17.41 0.82
N LEU A 75 -12.86 -18.29 1.78
CA LEU A 75 -11.51 -18.54 2.28
C LEU A 75 -10.58 -19.08 1.19
N TYR A 76 -11.11 -19.92 0.28
CA TYR A 76 -10.36 -20.46 -0.84
C TYR A 76 -9.79 -19.36 -1.75
N ILE A 77 -10.63 -18.41 -2.18
CA ILE A 77 -10.22 -17.27 -3.02
C ILE A 77 -9.26 -16.35 -2.25
N TYR A 78 -9.53 -16.16 -0.97
CA TYR A 78 -8.77 -15.22 -0.16
C TYR A 78 -7.31 -15.65 0.06
N ARG A 79 -7.04 -16.95 0.10
CA ARG A 79 -5.67 -17.48 0.21
C ARG A 79 -4.78 -17.03 -0.95
N GLU A 80 -5.30 -17.03 -2.17
CA GLU A 80 -4.54 -16.60 -3.35
C GLU A 80 -4.21 -15.12 -3.28
N THR A 81 -5.19 -14.29 -2.92
CA THR A 81 -5.01 -12.84 -2.81
C THR A 81 -4.02 -12.47 -1.70
N VAL A 82 -4.08 -13.17 -0.55
CA VAL A 82 -3.13 -12.96 0.55
C VAL A 82 -1.71 -13.33 0.15
N ILE A 83 -1.51 -14.46 -0.52
CA ILE A 83 -0.18 -14.88 -1.00
C ILE A 83 0.39 -13.85 -1.98
N LEU A 84 -0.43 -13.42 -2.95
CA LEU A 84 -0.02 -12.38 -3.92
C LEU A 84 0.31 -11.05 -3.23
N SER A 85 -0.47 -10.66 -2.21
CA SER A 85 -0.22 -9.45 -1.43
C SER A 85 1.10 -9.52 -0.66
N VAL A 86 1.40 -10.66 -0.04
CA VAL A 86 2.67 -10.88 0.68
C VAL A 86 3.86 -10.79 -0.28
N ILE A 87 3.78 -11.46 -1.44
CA ILE A 87 4.84 -11.39 -2.46
C ILE A 87 5.01 -9.95 -2.95
N GLY A 88 3.90 -9.24 -3.20
CA GLY A 88 3.92 -7.83 -3.61
C GLY A 88 4.61 -6.92 -2.59
N ILE A 89 4.33 -7.11 -1.29
CA ILE A 89 4.98 -6.35 -0.21
C ILE A 89 6.49 -6.63 -0.17
N LEU A 90 6.89 -7.90 -0.27
CA LEU A 90 8.30 -8.29 -0.26
C LEU A 90 9.07 -7.70 -1.46
N LEU A 91 8.50 -7.76 -2.66
CA LEU A 91 9.08 -7.15 -3.86
C LEU A 91 9.12 -5.62 -3.74
N GLY A 92 8.06 -5.02 -3.20
CA GLY A 92 7.99 -3.59 -2.92
C GLY A 92 9.12 -3.13 -1.99
N TYR A 93 9.42 -3.90 -0.93
CA TYR A 93 10.55 -3.61 -0.06
C TYR A 93 11.90 -3.74 -0.76
N LEU A 94 12.09 -4.78 -1.57
CA LEU A 94 13.34 -4.97 -2.31
C LEU A 94 13.62 -3.76 -3.21
N VAL A 95 12.62 -3.34 -3.99
CA VAL A 95 12.73 -2.16 -4.86
C VAL A 95 12.86 -0.87 -4.05
N GLY A 96 12.10 -0.72 -2.97
CA GLY A 96 12.12 0.45 -2.10
C GLY A 96 13.46 0.68 -1.41
N ILE A 97 14.10 -0.38 -0.90
CA ILE A 97 15.46 -0.31 -0.33
C ILE A 97 16.47 0.09 -1.42
N GLY A 98 16.35 -0.48 -2.63
CA GLY A 98 17.19 -0.12 -3.77
C GLY A 98 17.09 1.36 -4.13
N LEU A 99 15.87 1.88 -4.25
CA LEU A 99 15.60 3.30 -4.53
C LEU A 99 16.09 4.21 -3.39
N HIS A 100 15.85 3.83 -2.14
CA HIS A 100 16.31 4.60 -0.98
C HIS A 100 17.83 4.74 -0.98
N ARG A 101 18.55 3.65 -1.23
CA ARG A 101 20.02 3.66 -1.34
C ARG A 101 20.47 4.50 -2.53
N PHE A 102 19.81 4.40 -3.68
CA PHE A 102 20.11 5.19 -4.86
C PHE A 102 19.98 6.70 -4.59
N ILE A 103 18.90 7.10 -3.91
CA ILE A 103 18.64 8.49 -3.53
C ILE A 103 19.72 9.01 -2.57
N ILE A 104 20.05 8.27 -1.50
CA ILE A 104 21.06 8.68 -0.52
C ILE A 104 22.45 8.81 -1.14
N LEU A 105 22.80 7.97 -2.12
CA LEU A 105 24.11 8.04 -2.78
C LEU A 105 24.19 9.15 -3.84
N SER A 106 23.07 9.51 -4.47
CA SER A 106 23.06 10.41 -5.63
C SER A 106 22.69 11.86 -5.31
N LEU A 107 21.96 12.11 -4.20
CA LEU A 107 21.45 13.44 -3.86
C LEU A 107 22.29 14.32 -2.91
N PRO A 108 23.26 13.85 -2.08
CA PRO A 108 23.89 14.74 -1.11
C PRO A 108 24.70 15.86 -1.79
N PRO A 109 24.40 17.16 -1.55
CA PRO A 109 25.42 18.18 -1.68
C PRO A 109 26.46 17.96 -0.57
N ALA A 110 27.72 18.30 -0.83
CA ALA A 110 28.90 18.05 0.03
C ALA A 110 28.82 18.57 1.49
N ASN A 111 27.69 19.13 1.91
CA ASN A 111 27.46 19.91 3.12
C ASN A 111 26.14 19.52 3.83
N ALA A 112 25.42 18.48 3.37
CA ALA A 112 24.25 17.94 4.05
C ALA A 112 24.41 16.43 4.28
N MET A 113 24.55 16.03 5.55
CA MET A 113 24.46 14.60 5.93
C MET A 113 22.98 14.23 6.06
N PHE A 114 22.47 13.48 5.08
CA PHE A 114 21.20 12.79 5.25
C PHE A 114 21.43 11.63 6.22
N ASP A 115 20.62 11.55 7.27
CA ASP A 115 20.61 10.40 8.16
C ASP A 115 20.06 9.17 7.40
N PRO A 116 20.87 8.14 7.14
CA PRO A 116 20.45 6.97 6.37
C PRO A 116 19.70 5.95 7.22
N THR A 117 19.31 6.28 8.46
CA THR A 117 18.70 5.32 9.38
C THR A 117 17.33 4.86 8.92
N MET A 118 17.27 3.65 8.35
CA MET A 118 16.02 2.93 8.14
C MET A 118 15.59 2.28 9.46
N THR A 119 14.60 2.87 10.12
CA THR A 119 14.01 2.28 11.33
C THR A 119 13.05 1.15 10.97
N LEU A 120 12.98 0.13 11.83
CA LEU A 120 12.04 -1.00 11.66
C LEU A 120 10.57 -0.52 11.60
N THR A 121 10.27 0.58 12.29
CA THR A 121 8.95 1.23 12.29
C THR A 121 8.52 1.65 10.88
N ASN A 122 9.43 2.15 10.03
CA ASN A 122 9.09 2.57 8.67
C ASN A 122 8.67 1.38 7.80
N PHE A 123 9.33 0.24 7.96
CA PHE A 123 8.92 -0.99 7.28
C PHE A 123 7.51 -1.40 7.74
N ILE A 124 7.27 -1.47 9.04
CA ILE A 124 5.97 -1.87 9.59
C ILE A 124 4.84 -0.98 9.05
N VAL A 125 5.01 0.34 9.11
CA VAL A 125 4.02 1.30 8.60
C VAL A 125 3.78 1.12 7.09
N SER A 126 4.85 0.90 6.32
CA SER A 126 4.76 0.68 4.88
C SER A 126 4.05 -0.62 4.50
N ALA A 127 4.19 -1.71 5.26
CA ALA A 127 3.44 -2.95 5.02
C ALA A 127 1.99 -2.84 5.50
N LEU A 128 1.74 -2.05 6.55
CA LEU A 128 0.42 -1.91 7.13
C LEU A 128 -0.59 -1.36 6.12
N ILE A 129 -0.20 -0.36 5.32
CA ILE A 129 -1.07 0.28 4.33
C ILE A 129 -1.65 -0.74 3.32
N PRO A 130 -0.84 -1.47 2.53
CA PRO A 130 -1.36 -2.46 1.59
C PRO A 130 -2.06 -3.61 2.30
N ALA A 131 -1.61 -4.04 3.49
CA ALA A 131 -2.27 -5.11 4.24
C ALA A 131 -3.70 -4.72 4.67
N VAL A 132 -3.89 -3.49 5.15
CA VAL A 132 -5.21 -2.97 5.52
C VAL A 132 -6.11 -2.82 4.30
N ILE A 133 -5.58 -2.36 3.16
CA ILE A 133 -6.34 -2.25 1.92
C ILE A 133 -6.80 -3.63 1.45
N THR A 134 -5.90 -4.61 1.37
CA THR A 134 -6.22 -5.99 0.98
C THR A 134 -7.29 -6.58 1.91
N ALA A 135 -7.13 -6.41 3.23
CA ALA A 135 -8.11 -6.87 4.21
C ALA A 135 -9.47 -6.17 4.11
N GLY A 136 -9.48 -4.86 3.82
CA GLY A 136 -10.71 -4.10 3.59
C GLY A 136 -11.47 -4.60 2.36
N VAL A 137 -10.76 -4.81 1.24
CA VAL A 137 -11.35 -5.35 0.01
C VAL A 137 -11.88 -6.77 0.24
N ALA A 138 -11.13 -7.62 0.94
CA ALA A 138 -11.57 -8.95 1.35
C ALA A 138 -12.95 -8.96 2.00
N MET A 139 -13.11 -8.08 2.99
CA MET A 139 -14.31 -8.00 3.80
C MET A 139 -15.48 -7.48 2.96
N ALA A 140 -15.23 -6.53 2.06
CA ALA A 140 -16.21 -6.06 1.09
C ALA A 140 -16.65 -7.19 0.14
N MET A 141 -15.71 -7.96 -0.40
CA MET A 141 -16.01 -9.07 -1.31
C MET A 141 -16.76 -10.22 -0.61
N HIS A 142 -16.40 -10.55 0.63
CA HIS A 142 -17.13 -11.56 1.41
C HIS A 142 -18.62 -11.19 1.55
N ARG A 143 -18.94 -9.92 1.79
CA ARG A 143 -20.34 -9.45 1.83
C ARG A 143 -21.03 -9.58 0.47
N LYS A 144 -20.33 -9.29 -0.63
CA LYS A 144 -20.88 -9.39 -1.98
C LYS A 144 -21.24 -10.84 -2.33
N ILE A 145 -20.35 -11.81 -2.07
CA ILE A 145 -20.60 -13.25 -2.37
C ILE A 145 -21.86 -13.76 -1.65
N ARG A 146 -22.08 -13.35 -0.40
CA ARG A 146 -23.26 -13.77 0.38
C ARG A 146 -24.59 -13.29 -0.22
N SER A 147 -24.57 -12.19 -0.97
CA SER A 147 -25.76 -11.59 -1.59
C SER A 147 -26.06 -12.11 -3.00
N VAL A 148 -25.16 -12.91 -3.60
CA VAL A 148 -25.38 -13.43 -4.95
C VAL A 148 -26.24 -14.69 -4.87
N ASP A 149 -27.39 -14.65 -5.54
CA ASP A 149 -28.26 -15.81 -5.70
C ASP A 149 -27.63 -16.78 -6.72
N MET A 150 -26.97 -17.82 -6.19
CA MET A 150 -26.23 -18.77 -7.02
C MET A 150 -27.12 -19.70 -7.85
N LEU A 151 -28.43 -19.74 -7.57
CA LEU A 151 -29.39 -20.53 -8.35
C LEU A 151 -29.67 -19.90 -9.72
N ASP A 152 -29.70 -18.56 -9.80
CA ASP A 152 -29.85 -17.83 -11.07
C ASP A 152 -28.64 -17.98 -12.00
N ALA A 153 -27.44 -18.13 -11.43
CA ALA A 153 -26.23 -18.37 -12.20
C ALA A 153 -26.21 -19.74 -12.91
N LEU A 154 -27.05 -20.69 -12.46
CA LEU A 154 -27.22 -21.99 -13.10
C LEU A 154 -28.36 -22.00 -14.12
N SER A 155 -29.42 -21.19 -13.92
CA SER A 155 -30.60 -21.14 -14.80
C SER A 155 -30.46 -20.20 -15.99
N SER A 156 -29.47 -19.29 -15.98
CA SER A 156 -29.30 -18.28 -17.06
C SER A 156 -28.70 -18.84 -18.36
N VAL A 157 -28.63 -20.16 -18.54
CA VAL A 157 -28.10 -20.84 -19.74
C VAL A 157 -29.08 -21.93 -20.20
N ASP A 158 -30.37 -21.63 -20.17
CA ASP A 158 -31.39 -22.25 -21.03
C ASP A 158 -32.09 -21.17 -21.86
#